data_AF-A0A2M7P0Q4-F1
#
_entry.id   AF-A0A2M7P0Q4-F1
#
_cell.length_a   1.000
_cell.length_b   1.000
_cell.length_c   1.000
_cell.angle_alpha   90.00
_cell.angle_beta   90.00
_cell.angle_gamma   90.00
#
_symmetry.space_group_name_H-M   'P 1'
#
loop_
_entity.id
_entity.type
_entity.pdbx_description
1 polymer ?
#
loop_
_entity_poly.entity_id
_entity_poly.type
_entity_poly.pdbx_seq_one_letter_code
_entity_poly.pdbx_strand_id
1 'polypeptide(L)' 'MGIGDWIKKLTGKQIPTRVLVVISTNPVECAYCHTPIKTGSYVVQCPFCYVVHHAACWEEGKGCGVFGCKCSPKRKG' A
#
# COMPACT_ATOMS: atom_id res chain seq x y z
N MET A 1 -16.87 2.33 -32.10
CA MET A 1 -15.94 2.33 -30.95
C MET A 1 -16.38 3.43 -30.01
N GLY A 2 -16.95 3.07 -28.85
CA GLY A 2 -17.67 4.01 -27.98
C GLY A 2 -16.81 4.48 -26.80
N ILE A 3 -16.98 5.74 -26.42
CA ILE A 3 -16.35 6.37 -25.24
C ILE A 3 -16.59 5.59 -23.92
N GLY A 4 -17.62 4.74 -23.87
CA GLY A 4 -17.96 3.91 -22.70
C GLY A 4 -17.01 2.73 -22.41
N ASP A 5 -16.17 2.32 -23.35
CA ASP A 5 -15.23 1.19 -23.15
C ASP A 5 -14.02 1.57 -22.28
N TRP A 6 -13.73 2.86 -22.11
CA TRP A 6 -12.59 3.35 -21.33
C TRP A 6 -12.91 3.52 -19.84
N ILE A 7 -14.16 3.84 -19.48
CA ILE A 7 -14.57 4.00 -18.07
C ILE A 7 -14.44 2.68 -17.31
N LYS A 8 -14.71 1.54 -17.97
CA LYS A 8 -14.57 0.19 -17.38
C LYS A 8 -13.13 -0.22 -17.09
N LYS A 9 -12.12 0.44 -17.70
CA LYS A 9 -10.70 0.22 -17.38
C LYS A 9 -10.25 0.99 -16.14
N LEU A 10 -10.94 2.08 -15.78
CA LEU A 10 -10.66 2.85 -14.57
C LEU A 10 -11.39 2.32 -13.33
N THR A 11 -12.38 1.42 -13.50
CA THR A 11 -13.08 0.74 -12.39
C THR A 11 -12.29 -0.41 -11.75
N GLY A 12 -11.00 -0.54 -12.06
CA GLY A 12 -10.05 -1.34 -11.29
C GLY A 12 -9.68 -0.72 -9.93
N LYS A 13 -10.63 -0.05 -9.26
CA LYS A 13 -10.69 0.30 -7.82
C LYS A 13 -9.33 0.38 -7.09
N GLN A 14 -8.36 1.12 -7.61
CA GLN A 14 -7.17 1.47 -6.84
C GLN A 14 -7.63 2.49 -5.79
N ILE A 15 -7.77 2.02 -4.56
CA ILE A 15 -8.03 2.90 -3.43
C ILE A 15 -6.84 3.85 -3.36
N PRO A 16 -7.03 5.17 -3.28
CA PRO A 16 -5.92 6.11 -3.22
C PRO A 16 -5.15 5.86 -1.92
N THR A 17 -4.10 5.06 -2.02
CA THR A 17 -3.11 4.92 -0.96
C THR A 17 -2.42 6.25 -0.82
N ARG A 18 -2.56 6.88 0.35
CA ARG A 18 -1.84 8.11 0.65
C ARG A 18 -0.36 7.77 0.81
N VAL A 19 0.46 8.35 -0.06
CA VAL A 19 1.91 8.42 0.15
C VAL A 19 2.15 9.56 1.13
N LEU A 20 2.79 9.24 2.26
CA LEU A 20 3.13 10.18 3.31
C LEU A 20 4.64 10.18 3.55
N VAL A 21 5.13 11.19 4.26
CA VAL A 21 6.50 11.21 4.80
C VAL A 21 6.44 10.90 6.28
N VAL A 22 7.28 9.97 6.76
CA VAL A 22 7.34 9.64 8.19
C VAL A 22 8.08 10.75 8.95
N ILE A 23 7.42 11.33 9.96
CA ILE A 23 7.98 12.34 10.86
C ILE A 23 8.05 11.88 12.33
N SER A 24 7.84 10.59 12.57
CA SER A 24 7.83 9.99 13.92
C SER A 24 9.26 9.85 14.47
N THR A 25 9.43 10.12 15.76
CA THR A 25 10.64 9.80 16.56
C THR A 25 10.60 8.39 17.13
N ASN A 26 9.43 7.74 17.17
CA ASN A 26 9.30 6.33 17.51
C ASN A 26 9.57 5.46 16.27
N PRO A 27 10.35 4.37 16.40
CA PRO A 27 10.58 3.43 15.31
C PRO A 27 9.26 2.82 14.81
N VAL A 28 9.05 2.87 13.50
CA VAL A 28 7.94 2.19 12.81
C VAL A 28 8.54 1.10 11.94
N GLU A 29 8.06 -0.13 12.05
CA GLU A 29 8.53 -1.25 11.23
C GLU A 29 7.65 -1.41 9.98
N CYS A 30 8.25 -1.68 8.82
CA CYS A 30 7.50 -2.00 7.61
C CYS A 30 6.95 -3.43 7.68
N ALA A 31 5.64 -3.60 7.55
CA ALA A 31 4.98 -4.92 7.63
C ALA A 31 5.20 -5.85 6.42
N TYR A 32 6.06 -5.47 5.47
CA TYR A 32 6.49 -6.34 4.37
C TYR A 32 7.89 -6.90 4.61
N CYS A 33 8.87 -6.03 4.86
CA CYS A 33 10.28 -6.42 5.00
C CYS A 33 10.75 -6.53 6.46
N HIS A 34 9.92 -6.16 7.43
CA HIS A 34 10.24 -6.20 8.86
C HIS A 34 11.48 -5.39 9.25
N THR A 35 11.74 -4.30 8.50
CA THR A 35 12.84 -3.37 8.79
C THR A 35 12.31 -2.01 9.25
N PRO A 36 13.06 -1.28 10.10
CA PRO A 36 12.67 0.05 10.53
C PRO A 36 12.58 1.03 9.36
N ILE A 37 11.49 1.81 9.35
CA ILE A 37 11.28 2.92 8.43
C ILE A 37 11.93 4.17 9.03
N LYS A 38 12.88 4.75 8.30
CA LYS A 38 13.57 5.97 8.74
C LYS A 38 12.69 7.21 8.62
N THR A 39 12.81 8.14 9.55
CA THR A 39 12.23 9.49 9.43
C THR A 39 12.66 10.12 8.10
N GLY A 40 11.74 10.81 7.44
CA GLY A 40 11.93 11.38 6.10
C GLY A 40 11.69 10.41 4.94
N SER A 41 11.46 9.12 5.20
CA SER A 41 11.13 8.16 4.14
C SER A 41 9.68 8.32 3.66
N TYR A 42 9.46 8.08 2.36
CA TYR A 42 8.13 7.92 1.81
C TYR A 42 7.53 6.58 2.21
N VAL A 43 6.29 6.62 2.66
CA VAL A 43 5.52 5.45 3.09
C VAL A 43 4.15 5.43 2.49
N VAL A 44 3.60 4.23 2.41
CA VAL A 44 2.18 4.00 2.17
C VAL A 44 1.54 3.51 3.46
N GLN A 45 0.53 4.22 3.93
CA GLN A 45 -0.36 3.72 4.97
C GLN A 45 -1.50 2.93 4.32
N CYS A 46 -1.71 1.69 4.75
CA CYS A 46 -2.81 0.88 4.26
C CYS A 46 -4.17 1.54 4.61
N PRO A 47 -5.07 1.79 3.64
CA PRO A 47 -6.33 2.47 3.89
C PRO A 47 -7.35 1.66 4.69
N PHE A 48 -7.09 0.36 4.94
CA PHE A 48 -8.00 -0.52 5.69
C PHE A 48 -7.52 -0.89 7.08
N CYS A 49 -6.22 -1.15 7.25
CA CYS A 49 -5.66 -1.57 8.54
C CYS A 49 -4.67 -0.56 9.11
N TYR A 50 -4.40 0.53 8.40
CA TYR A 50 -3.53 1.64 8.82
C TYR A 50 -2.07 1.28 9.11
N VAL A 51 -1.66 0.05 8.81
CA VAL A 51 -0.27 -0.39 8.89
C VAL A 51 0.57 0.28 7.81
N VAL A 52 1.77 0.70 8.19
CA VAL A 52 2.69 1.49 7.37
C VAL A 52 3.66 0.57 6.65
N HIS A 53 3.95 0.90 5.40
CA HIS A 53 4.91 0.20 4.56
C HIS A 53 5.85 1.21 3.91
N HIS A 54 7.09 0.83 3.62
CA HIS A 54 7.87 1.58 2.64
C HIS A 54 7.08 1.69 1.34
N ALA A 55 7.13 2.85 0.66
CA ALA A 55 6.44 3.02 -0.61
C ALA A 55 6.87 1.95 -1.63
N ALA A 56 8.17 1.65 -1.72
CA ALA A 56 8.70 0.60 -2.58
C ALA A 56 8.18 -0.81 -2.20
N CYS A 57 8.15 -1.15 -0.91
CA CYS A 57 7.64 -2.45 -0.46
C CYS A 57 6.14 -2.62 -0.71
N TRP A 58 5.36 -1.52 -0.68
CA TRP A 58 3.95 -1.55 -1.05
C TRP A 58 3.76 -1.92 -2.53
N GLU A 59 4.58 -1.34 -3.41
CA GLU A 59 4.56 -1.64 -4.84
C GLU A 59 5.02 -3.06 -5.14
N GLU A 60 6.15 -3.48 -4.55
CA GLU A 60 6.72 -4.83 -4.70
C GLU A 60 5.74 -5.90 -4.20
N GLY A 61 5.19 -5.69 -3.00
CA GLY A 61 4.19 -6.55 -2.39
C GLY A 61 2.81 -6.45 -3.04
N LYS A 62 2.60 -5.54 -4.01
CA LYS A 62 1.31 -5.27 -4.67
C LYS A 62 0.16 -5.01 -3.68
N GLY A 63 0.47 -4.40 -2.54
CA GLY A 63 -0.48 -4.14 -1.47
C GLY A 63 0.06 -4.38 -0.06
N CYS A 64 -0.87 -4.65 0.86
CA CYS A 64 -0.56 -4.79 2.28
C CYS A 64 0.07 -6.15 2.61
N GLY A 65 1.18 -6.15 3.34
CA GLY A 65 1.86 -7.37 3.82
C GLY A 65 1.11 -8.09 4.97
N VAL A 66 0.11 -7.45 5.56
CA VAL A 66 -0.66 -8.01 6.68
C VAL A 66 -1.61 -9.11 6.19
N PHE A 67 -1.45 -10.31 6.76
CA PHE A 67 -2.33 -11.44 6.49
C PHE A 67 -3.80 -11.11 6.74
N GLY A 68 -4.67 -11.44 5.78
CA GLY A 68 -6.11 -11.19 5.87
C GLY A 68 -6.54 -9.74 5.63
N CYS A 69 -5.62 -8.80 5.38
CA CYS A 69 -5.99 -7.43 5.04
C CYS A 69 -6.72 -7.36 3.68
N LYS A 70 -7.71 -6.47 3.57
CA LYS A 70 -8.45 -6.23 2.30
C LYS A 70 -7.57 -5.73 1.15
N CYS A 71 -6.45 -5.06 1.47
CA CYS A 71 -5.43 -4.65 0.50
C CYS A 71 -4.33 -5.70 0.29
N SER A 72 -4.36 -6.84 0.98
CA SER A 72 -3.36 -7.88 0.78
C SER A 72 -3.63 -8.60 -0.55
N PRO A 73 -2.59 -8.89 -1.36
CA PRO A 73 -2.77 -9.69 -2.56
C PRO A 73 -3.39 -11.04 -2.24
N LYS A 74 -4.38 -11.46 -3.03
CA LYS A 74 -4.90 -12.82 -2.92
C LYS A 74 -3.80 -13.78 -3.37
N ARG A 75 -3.28 -14.59 -2.46
CA ARG A 75 -2.44 -15.74 -2.84
C ARG A 75 -3.29 -16.68 -3.69
N LYS A 76 -2.83 -16.97 -4.90
CA LYS A 76 -3.37 -18.07 -5.70
C LYS A 76 -2.85 -19.36 -5.05
N GLY A 77 -3.72 -20.03 -4.30
CA GLY A 77 -3.49 -21.42 -3.90
C GLY A 77 -3.56 -22.34 -5.11
#